data_AF-A0A382V721-F1
#
_entry.id   AF-A0A382V721-F1
#
_cell.length_a   1.000
_cell.length_b   1.000
_cell.length_c   1.000
_cell.angle_alpha   90.00
_cell.angle_beta   90.00
_cell.angle_gamma   90.00
#
_symmetry.space_group_name_H-M   'P 1'
#
loop_
_entity.id
_entity.type
_entity.pdbx_description
1 polymer ?
#
loop_
_entity_poly.entity_id
_entity_poly.type
_entity_poly.pdbx_seq_one_letter_code
_entity_poly.pdbx_strand_id
1 'polypeptide(L)' 'MSESRSPIAKHVQALPPSGIREFFELVQGQRDVISLGVGEPDFSAPWKVREAAIYALERGRTGYTSNLGLAKLRG' A
#
# COMPACT_ATOMS: atom_id res chain seq x y z
N MET A 1 41.21 9.52 -7.08
CA MET A 1 40.10 8.55 -6.96
C MET A 1 38.82 9.36 -6.83
N SER A 2 37.97 9.39 -7.85
CA SER A 2 36.76 10.20 -7.86
C SER A 2 35.71 9.53 -6.96
N GLU A 3 35.36 10.15 -5.85
CA GLU A 3 34.22 9.71 -5.04
C GLU A 3 32.94 9.81 -5.87
N SER A 4 32.26 8.67 -6.06
CA SER A 4 30.96 8.61 -6.71
C SER A 4 29.93 9.25 -5.78
N ARG A 5 29.44 10.44 -6.14
CA ARG A 5 28.32 11.07 -5.44
C ARG A 5 27.06 10.23 -5.66
N SER A 6 26.42 9.82 -4.57
CA SER A 6 25.10 9.18 -4.61
C SER A 6 24.10 10.06 -5.39
N PRO A 7 23.33 9.51 -6.32
CA PRO A 7 22.30 10.25 -7.05
C PRO A 7 21.09 10.61 -6.17
N ILE A 8 21.03 10.09 -4.93
CA ILE A 8 19.92 10.30 -4.00
C ILE A 8 20.08 11.64 -3.29
N ALA A 9 18.99 12.41 -3.16
CA ALA A 9 19.00 13.68 -2.44
C ALA A 9 19.36 13.50 -0.95
N LYS A 10 20.15 14.43 -0.40
CA LYS A 10 20.67 14.34 0.99
C LYS A 10 19.58 14.18 2.05
N HIS A 11 18.45 14.87 1.91
CA HIS A 11 17.35 14.78 2.88
C HIS A 11 16.67 13.39 2.87
N VAL A 12 16.62 12.73 1.71
CA VAL A 12 16.09 11.36 1.58
C VAL A 12 17.04 10.36 2.26
N GLN A 13 18.36 10.55 2.10
CA GLN A 13 19.35 9.71 2.78
C GLN A 13 19.28 9.82 4.32
N ALA A 14 18.76 10.94 4.83
CA ALA A 14 18.60 11.19 6.26
C ALA A 14 17.24 10.74 6.82
N LEU A 15 16.33 10.21 5.99
CA LEU A 15 15.03 9.74 6.48
C LEU A 15 15.25 8.49 7.34
N PRO A 16 14.77 8.48 8.60
CA PRO A 16 14.84 7.29 9.43
C PRO A 16 13.88 6.21 8.89
N PRO A 17 14.17 4.93 9.15
CA PRO A 17 13.21 3.86 8.91
C PRO A 17 11.92 4.08 9.71
N SER A 18 10.81 3.52 9.21
CA SER A 18 9.52 3.63 9.90
C SER A 18 9.51 2.76 11.15
N GLY A 19 9.45 3.38 12.32
CA GLY A 19 9.36 2.64 13.59
C GLY A 19 8.12 1.74 13.70
N ILE A 20 7.00 2.12 13.05
CA ILE A 20 5.82 1.25 12.96
C ILE A 20 6.15 -0.02 12.16
N ARG A 21 6.88 0.12 11.05
CA ARG A 21 7.27 -1.04 10.22
C ARG A 21 8.24 -1.95 10.97
N GLU A 22 9.24 -1.40 11.64
CA GLU A 22 10.20 -2.17 12.45
C GLU A 22 9.48 -2.93 13.57
N PHE A 23 8.55 -2.28 14.27
CA PHE A 23 7.73 -2.94 15.28
C PHE A 23 6.93 -4.10 14.68
N PHE A 24 6.27 -3.89 13.53
CA PHE A 24 5.53 -4.95 12.84
C PHE A 24 6.40 -6.13 12.42
N GLU A 25 7.64 -5.89 11.97
CA GLU A 25 8.58 -6.96 11.59
C GLU A 25 9.06 -7.76 12.80
N LEU A 26 9.29 -7.12 13.95
CA LEU A 26 9.68 -7.81 15.18
C LEU A 26 8.58 -8.71 15.73
N VAL A 27 7.32 -8.29 15.64
CA VAL A 27 6.17 -9.05 16.16
C VAL A 27 5.62 -10.05 15.14
N GLN A 28 5.99 -9.94 13.86
CA GLN A 28 5.56 -10.87 12.81
C GLN A 28 6.05 -12.28 13.12
N GLY A 29 5.12 -13.24 13.32
CA GLY A 29 5.44 -14.64 13.61
C GLY A 29 5.55 -14.99 15.10
N GLN A 30 5.39 -14.02 16.02
CA GLN A 30 5.21 -14.30 17.44
C GLN A 30 3.76 -14.70 17.70
N ARG A 31 3.53 -15.91 18.24
CA ARG A 31 2.19 -16.48 18.40
C ARG A 31 1.36 -15.85 19.54
N ASP A 32 2.03 -15.17 20.47
CA ASP A 32 1.42 -14.66 21.70
C ASP A 32 1.29 -13.13 21.73
N VAL A 33 1.36 -12.47 20.57
CA VAL A 33 1.22 -11.01 20.45
C VAL A 33 -0.13 -10.64 19.86
N ILE A 34 -0.90 -9.83 20.59
CA ILE A 34 -2.15 -9.24 20.09
C ILE A 34 -1.83 -7.89 19.45
N SER A 35 -2.01 -7.77 18.13
CA SER A 35 -1.75 -6.54 17.40
C SER A 35 -2.95 -5.59 17.48
N LEU A 36 -2.83 -4.53 18.29
CA LEU A 36 -3.83 -3.45 18.39
C LEU A 36 -3.48 -2.23 17.51
N GLY A 37 -2.37 -2.31 16.76
CA GLY A 37 -1.87 -1.23 15.90
C GLY A 37 -2.21 -1.40 14.42
N VAL A 38 -3.00 -2.42 14.06
CA VAL A 38 -3.37 -2.67 12.66
C VAL A 38 -4.38 -1.61 12.22
N GLY A 39 -3.99 -0.77 11.27
CA GLY A 39 -4.86 0.28 10.69
C GLY A 39 -5.76 -0.22 9.55
N GLU A 40 -5.83 -1.53 9.33
CA GLU A 40 -6.65 -2.16 8.29
C GLU A 40 -7.88 -2.85 8.90
N PRO A 41 -9.03 -2.89 8.20
CA PRO A 41 -10.21 -3.60 8.69
C PRO A 41 -9.97 -5.11 8.86
N ASP A 42 -10.58 -5.70 9.88
CA ASP A 42 -10.53 -7.15 10.19
C ASP A 42 -11.45 -8.00 9.32
N PHE A 43 -12.14 -7.39 8.34
CA PHE A 43 -13.07 -8.05 7.45
C PHE A 43 -12.66 -7.92 5.98
N SER A 44 -13.01 -8.94 5.21
CA SER A 44 -12.92 -8.88 3.75
C SER A 44 -13.92 -7.90 3.16
N ALA A 45 -13.56 -7.27 2.04
CA ALA A 45 -14.49 -6.43 1.29
C ALA A 45 -15.85 -7.14 1.03
N PRO A 46 -16.99 -6.43 1.12
CA PRO A 46 -18.31 -7.03 0.87
C PRO A 46 -18.37 -7.77 -0.48
N TRP A 47 -19.15 -8.86 -0.54
CA TRP A 47 -19.24 -9.70 -1.74
C TRP A 47 -19.58 -8.92 -3.01
N LYS A 48 -20.55 -8.00 -2.93
CA LYS A 48 -20.96 -7.13 -4.05
C LYS A 48 -19.81 -6.31 -4.64
N VAL A 49 -18.85 -5.89 -3.82
CA VAL A 49 -17.67 -5.13 -4.28
C VAL A 49 -16.71 -6.05 -5.01
N ARG A 50 -16.51 -7.27 -4.50
CA ARG A 50 -15.68 -8.31 -5.14
C ARG A 50 -16.25 -8.71 -6.50
N GLU A 51 -17.55 -8.92 -6.60
CA GLU A 51 -18.24 -9.20 -7.87
C GLU A 51 -18.07 -8.07 -8.89
N ALA A 52 -18.23 -6.82 -8.47
CA ALA A 52 -18.05 -5.67 -9.34
C ALA A 52 -16.60 -5.58 -9.87
N ALA A 53 -15.61 -5.95 -9.05
CA ALA A 53 -14.21 -6.02 -9.46
C ALA A 53 -13.97 -7.15 -10.47
N ILE A 54 -14.48 -8.36 -10.21
CA ILE A 54 -14.39 -9.51 -11.14
C ILE A 54 -15.03 -9.14 -12.49
N TYR A 55 -16.24 -8.60 -12.47
CA TYR A 55 -16.96 -8.19 -13.68
C TYR A 55 -16.19 -7.12 -14.47
N ALA A 56 -15.55 -6.17 -13.80
CA ALA A 56 -14.74 -5.16 -14.48
C ALA A 56 -13.53 -5.78 -15.20
N LEU A 57 -12.87 -6.77 -14.57
CA LEU A 57 -11.76 -7.50 -15.16
C LEU A 57 -12.20 -8.34 -16.36
N GLU A 58 -13.30 -9.09 -16.25
CA GLU A 58 -13.87 -9.88 -17.36
C GLU A 58 -14.20 -9.02 -18.59
N ARG A 59 -14.57 -7.75 -18.38
CA ARG A 59 -14.87 -6.78 -19.44
C ARG A 59 -13.63 -6.03 -19.93
N GLY A 60 -12.43 -6.46 -19.57
CA GLY A 60 -11.17 -5.89 -20.03
C GLY A 60 -10.90 -4.47 -19.53
N ARG A 61 -11.47 -4.05 -18.39
CA ARG A 61 -11.25 -2.71 -17.81
C ARG A 61 -9.92 -2.63 -17.07
N THR A 62 -8.81 -2.80 -17.81
CA THR A 62 -7.43 -2.83 -17.29
C THR A 62 -6.55 -1.69 -17.81
N GLY A 63 -7.10 -0.84 -18.67
CA GLY A 63 -6.38 0.29 -19.27
C GLY A 63 -6.30 1.52 -18.38
N TYR A 64 -5.48 2.47 -18.80
CA TYR A 64 -5.35 3.77 -18.14
C TYR A 64 -6.66 4.53 -18.10
N THR A 65 -6.80 5.35 -17.06
CA THR A 65 -7.87 6.33 -16.91
C THR A 65 -7.27 7.73 -16.78
N SER A 66 -8.12 8.76 -16.70
CA SER A 66 -7.64 10.12 -16.42
C SER A 66 -6.84 10.16 -15.10
N ASN A 67 -5.88 11.08 -14.99
CA ASN A 67 -5.15 11.33 -13.72
C ASN A 67 -6.09 11.65 -12.55
N LEU A 68 -7.28 12.18 -12.83
CA LEU A 68 -8.30 12.46 -11.83
C LEU A 68 -9.15 11.23 -11.48
N GLY A 69 -8.92 10.08 -12.11
CA GLY A 69 -9.74 8.89 -12.03
C GLY A 69 -10.98 8.93 -12.92
N LEU A 70 -11.82 7.89 -12.80
CA LEU A 70 -13.06 7.77 -13.56
C LEU A 70 -14.10 8.79 -13.07
N ALA A 71 -14.73 9.51 -14.00
CA ALA A 71 -15.73 10.55 -13.67
C ALA A 71 -16.83 10.03 -12.73
N LYS A 72 -17.34 8.82 -12.96
CA LYS A 72 -18.37 8.17 -12.15
C LYS A 72 -17.99 7.89 -10.68
N LEU A 73 -16.70 7.95 -10.34
CA LEU A 73 -16.19 7.70 -8.99
C LEU A 73 -15.85 8.99 -8.26
N ARG A 74 -15.88 10.13 -8.96
CA ARG A 74 -15.74 11.45 -8.37
C ARG A 74 -17.15 11.88 -7.99
N GLY A 75 -17.42 11.97 -6.69
CA GLY A 75 -18.68 12.46 -6.15
C GLY A 75 -18.97 13.90 -6.57
#